data_AF-A0A0F6X330-F1
#
_entry.id   AF-A0A0F6X330-F1
#
_cell.length_a   1.000
_cell.length_b   1.000
_cell.length_c   1.000
_cell.angle_alpha   90.00
_cell.angle_beta   90.00
_cell.angle_gamma   90.00
#
_symmetry.space_group_name_H-M   'P 1'
#
loop_
_entity.id
_entity.type
_entity.pdbx_description
1 polymer ?
#
loop_
_entity_poly.entity_id
_entity_poly.type
_entity_poly.pdbx_seq_one_letter_code
_entity_poly.pdbx_strand_id
1 'polypeptide(L)' 'IINFYAEDYGKVYRSCGNCSSQCKRNVYVEGTTARDGGEVVGINQSFGDTATLVNVCTDADH' A
#
# COMPACT_ATOMS: atom_id res chain seq x y z
N ILE A 1 0.23 4.34 -7.82
CA ILE A 1 -0.40 5.42 -7.05
C ILE A 1 0.59 6.56 -7.03
N ILE A 2 0.29 7.67 -7.70
CA ILE A 2 1.28 8.73 -7.96
C ILE A 2 0.67 10.05 -7.50
N ASN A 3 1.42 10.84 -6.74
CA ASN A 3 1.03 12.17 -6.25
C ASN A 3 -0.36 12.18 -5.59
N PHE A 4 -0.56 11.26 -4.66
CA PHE A 4 -1.83 11.05 -3.98
C PHE A 4 -1.77 11.53 -2.53
N TYR A 5 -2.88 12.05 -2.03
CA TYR A 5 -3.05 12.41 -0.62
C TYR A 5 -4.16 11.55 -0.01
N ALA A 6 -3.87 10.94 1.13
CA ALA A 6 -4.83 10.18 1.93
C ALA A 6 -4.82 10.67 3.37
N GLU A 7 -6.00 10.75 3.98
CA GLU A 7 -6.22 11.11 5.38
C GLU A 7 -7.37 10.26 5.93
N ASP A 8 -7.35 9.91 7.22
CA ASP A 8 -8.35 9.05 7.88
C ASP A 8 -8.61 7.74 7.10
N TYR A 9 -7.53 7.01 6.82
CA TYR A 9 -7.55 5.85 5.94
C TYR A 9 -7.16 4.55 6.67
N GLY A 10 -7.72 3.43 6.20
CA GLY A 10 -7.31 2.12 6.67
C GLY A 10 -5.96 1.68 6.08
N LYS A 11 -5.90 1.56 4.74
CA LYS A 11 -4.68 1.30 3.95
C LYS A 11 -4.83 1.96 2.59
N VAL A 12 -3.78 2.60 2.07
CA VAL A 12 -3.80 3.19 0.72
C VAL A 12 -3.85 2.09 -0.35
N TYR A 13 -3.16 0.97 -0.11
CA TYR A 13 -3.24 -0.23 -0.95
C TYR A 13 -3.19 -1.51 -0.13
N ARG A 14 -4.03 -2.49 -0.49
CA ARG A 14 -3.94 -3.86 0.02
C ARG A 14 -4.15 -4.87 -1.09
N SER A 15 -3.15 -5.72 -1.34
CA SER A 15 -3.35 -6.95 -2.12
C SER A 15 -4.35 -7.83 -1.38
N CYS A 16 -5.38 -8.35 -2.06
CA CYS A 16 -6.42 -9.12 -1.38
C CYS A 16 -5.82 -10.26 -0.55
N GLY A 17 -6.18 -10.34 0.74
CA GLY A 17 -5.61 -11.32 1.69
C GLY A 17 -6.36 -12.65 1.78
N ASN A 18 -7.61 -12.71 1.30
CA ASN A 18 -8.51 -13.86 1.50
C ASN A 18 -9.36 -14.19 0.25
N CYS A 19 -8.98 -13.69 -0.92
CA CYS A 19 -9.67 -14.02 -2.16
C CYS A 19 -9.46 -15.50 -2.50
N SER A 20 -10.51 -16.17 -3.00
CA SER A 20 -10.48 -17.60 -3.37
C SER A 20 -9.47 -17.92 -4.49
N SER A 21 -9.26 -16.96 -5.39
CA SER A 21 -8.18 -16.99 -6.38
C SER A 21 -7.29 -15.76 -6.20
N GLN A 22 -5.98 -15.98 -6.23
CA GLN A 22 -4.98 -14.94 -6.06
C GLN A 22 -3.92 -15.04 -7.16
N CYS A 23 -3.45 -13.89 -7.61
CA CYS A 23 -2.36 -13.75 -8.57
C CYS A 23 -1.34 -12.76 -8.00
N LYS A 24 -0.12 -12.80 -8.53
CA LYS A 24 0.92 -11.81 -8.21
C LYS A 24 0.43 -10.40 -8.54
N ARG A 25 0.57 -9.49 -7.59
CA ARG A 25 0.26 -8.06 -7.74
C ARG A 25 1.46 -7.22 -7.37
N ASN A 26 1.76 -6.25 -8.22
CA ASN A 26 2.82 -5.28 -7.98
C ASN A 26 2.22 -3.90 -7.83
N VAL A 27 2.65 -3.15 -6.83
CA VAL A 27 2.23 -1.77 -6.60
C VAL A 27 3.44 -0.84 -6.62
N TYR A 28 3.33 0.24 -7.37
CA TYR A 28 4.27 1.34 -7.37
C TYR A 28 3.59 2.56 -6.77
N VAL A 29 4.16 3.12 -5.72
CA VAL A 29 3.66 4.28 -4.99
C VAL A 29 4.72 5.37 -4.99
N GLU A 30 4.39 6.53 -5.55
CA GLU A 30 5.31 7.66 -5.67
C GLU A 30 4.65 8.97 -5.24
N GLY A 31 5.39 9.80 -4.49
CA GLY A 31 4.95 11.16 -4.13
C GLY A 31 3.67 11.18 -3.28
N THR A 32 3.41 10.11 -2.53
CA THR A 32 2.17 9.95 -1.77
C THR A 32 2.35 10.46 -0.35
N THR A 33 1.40 11.25 0.14
CA THR A 33 1.31 11.65 1.55
C THR A 33 0.09 10.98 2.17
N ALA A 34 0.29 10.26 3.27
CA ALA A 34 -0.75 9.47 3.92
C ALA A 34 -0.75 9.75 5.43
N ARG A 35 -1.79 10.42 5.92
CA ARG A 35 -1.90 10.95 7.29
C ARG A 35 -3.03 10.29 8.07
N ASP A 36 -2.89 10.22 9.39
CA ASP A 36 -3.92 9.78 10.33
C ASP A 36 -4.57 8.45 9.92
N GLY A 37 -3.75 7.47 9.53
CA GLY A 37 -4.24 6.18 9.06
C GLY A 37 -3.32 5.02 9.38
N GLY A 38 -3.69 3.83 8.90
CA GLY A 38 -2.91 2.60 9.08
C GLY A 38 -1.79 2.43 8.07
N GLU A 39 -1.27 1.21 7.92
CA GLU A 39 -0.18 0.92 6.98
C GLU A 39 -0.49 1.38 5.55
N VAL A 40 0.46 2.07 4.90
CA VAL A 40 0.27 2.60 3.54
C VAL A 40 0.01 1.46 2.53
N VAL A 41 0.81 0.39 2.58
CA VAL A 41 0.78 -0.70 1.59
C VAL A 41 0.88 -2.06 2.29
N GLY A 42 -0.07 -2.95 1.99
CA GLY A 42 -0.01 -4.37 2.36
C GLY A 42 0.07 -5.29 1.14
N ILE A 43 1.14 -6.08 1.03
CA ILE A 43 1.36 -7.06 -0.06
C ILE A 43 1.37 -8.50 0.45
N ASN A 44 1.22 -9.48 -0.44
CA ASN A 44 1.38 -10.91 -0.10
C ASN A 44 2.69 -11.47 -0.66
N GLN A 45 3.73 -11.55 0.18
CA GLN A 45 5.06 -12.03 -0.25
C GLN A 45 5.05 -13.47 -0.80
N SER A 46 4.19 -14.34 -0.28
CA SER A 46 4.05 -15.74 -0.73
C SER A 46 3.59 -15.86 -2.18
N PHE A 47 2.86 -14.87 -2.71
CA PHE A 47 2.43 -14.81 -4.11
C PHE A 47 3.43 -14.04 -4.99
N GLY A 48 4.57 -13.62 -4.43
CA GLY A 48 5.60 -12.86 -5.13
C GLY A 48 5.22 -11.41 -5.42
N ASP A 49 4.25 -10.87 -4.68
CA ASP A 49 3.87 -9.45 -4.76
C ASP A 49 5.07 -8.56 -4.46
N THR A 50 5.15 -7.40 -5.12
CA THR A 50 6.17 -6.39 -4.84
C THR A 50 5.53 -5.03 -4.57
N ALA A 51 6.07 -4.29 -3.61
CA ALA A 51 5.76 -2.89 -3.39
C ALA A 51 7.01 -2.05 -3.64
N THR A 52 6.90 -1.02 -4.47
CA THR A 52 7.93 -0.01 -4.65
C THR A 52 7.38 1.30 -4.10
N LEU A 53 8.06 1.85 -3.09
CA LEU A 53 7.71 3.10 -2.42
C LEU A 53 8.80 4.13 -2.71
N VAL A 54 8.42 5.25 -3.32
CA VAL A 54 9.34 6.35 -3.67
C VAL A 54 8.73 7.65 -3.16
N ASN A 55 9.48 8.45 -2.39
CA ASN A 55 9.00 9.74 -1.89
C ASN A 55 7.62 9.66 -1.20
N VAL A 56 7.44 8.67 -0.32
CA VAL A 56 6.21 8.49 0.47
C VAL A 56 6.40 9.10 1.84
N CYS A 57 5.49 9.98 2.25
CA CYS A 57 5.45 10.57 3.59
C CYS A 57 4.23 10.04 4.34
N THR A 58 4.44 9.47 5.52
CA THR A 58 3.35 8.97 6.35
C THR A 58 3.68 9.09 7.83
N ASP A 59 2.65 9.15 8.67
CA ASP A 59 2.72 9.08 10.13
C ASP A 59 2.16 7.77 10.69
N ALA A 60 1.86 6.78 9.83
CA ALA A 60 1.49 5.46 10.27
C ALA A 60 2.64 4.79 11.06
N ASP A 61 2.34 4.27 12.25
CA ASP A 61 3.28 3.51 13.08
C ASP A 61 3.57 2.13 12.46
N HIS A 62 4.81 1.64 12.62
CA HIS A 62 5.27 0.37 12.04
C HIS A 62 4.77 -0.88 12.77
#